data_AF-A0A937AQJ2-F1
#
_entry.id   AF-A0A937AQJ2-F1
#
_cell.length_a   1.000
_cell.length_b   1.000
_cell.length_c   1.000
_cell.angle_alpha   90.00
_cell.angle_beta   90.00
_cell.angle_gamma   90.00
#
_symmetry.space_group_name_H-M   'P 1'
#
loop_
_entity.id
_entity.type
_entity.pdbx_description
1 polymer ?
#
loop_
_entity_poly.entity_id
_entity_poly.type
_entity_poly.pdbx_seq_one_letter_code
_entity_poly.pdbx_strand_id
1 'polypeptide(L)'
;MEEQNSQNAHFSFGEVFQNTKSFIDRYNNRQIKLTQKLNANHRATAELITRLYLKQLNKAAQLDNLDLENLPGFNTYNESLAKCKGCTKRTIINHKERLKQSGFITQEEHRGKGGVEIWLNPEVLGMAKLSTPLGDNVLKIGDVTSIFYEKAKNFHPLVHEHQERLNNNSKVDKSGTQKSGVPYGHESGKATGTGHEQDKNTEENANPSSKQQLKAPERYYKAEKQERVAGAGRIFLLSLIRQFWDYARKVLYPDLILSEPEVREILNLIWESVYGKLQSNATEKDWLKYQDTAFNRVNMVARWLTRSPGHWIPKPHIYFHPNNERNGFKKTWQWYVKQETLKIEIRNQLLLQQVKSEWQQHEQNKGRFREKTRLQLFRIQQKRLAGYRDESLNQAYQQCLQRCLHLQSLKPKQEAYAQ
;
A
#
# COMPACT_ATOMS: atom_id res chain seq x y z
N MET A 1 36.60 -15.41 -35.46
CA MET A 1 35.71 -14.31 -35.85
C MET A 1 34.38 -14.94 -36.17
N GLU A 2 33.51 -15.08 -35.16
CA GLU A 2 32.14 -15.53 -35.35
C GLU A 2 31.26 -14.28 -35.33
N GLU A 3 30.82 -13.86 -36.51
CA GLU A 3 29.72 -12.91 -36.66
C GLU A 3 28.45 -13.60 -36.20
N GLN A 4 28.07 -13.41 -34.93
CA GLN A 4 26.71 -13.69 -34.50
C GLN A 4 25.80 -12.64 -35.12
N ASN A 5 25.09 -13.09 -36.16
CA ASN A 5 23.99 -12.43 -36.83
C ASN A 5 22.91 -12.11 -35.79
N SER A 6 22.94 -10.92 -35.20
CA SER A 6 21.84 -10.37 -34.39
C SER A 6 20.64 -10.12 -35.31
N GLN A 7 19.90 -11.18 -35.63
CA GLN A 7 18.60 -11.05 -36.27
C GLN A 7 17.65 -10.40 -35.27
N ASN A 8 17.35 -9.12 -35.48
CA ASN A 8 16.28 -8.42 -34.78
C ASN A 8 14.99 -9.25 -34.88
N ALA A 9 14.62 -9.93 -33.79
CA ALA A 9 13.46 -10.80 -33.74
C ALA A 9 12.17 -9.97 -33.81
N HIS A 10 11.62 -9.80 -35.02
CA HIS A 10 10.38 -9.07 -35.23
C HIS A 10 9.22 -10.03 -35.51
N PHE A 11 8.23 -10.06 -34.62
CA PHE A 11 7.04 -10.88 -34.79
C PHE A 11 6.05 -10.19 -35.75
N SER A 12 5.76 -10.83 -36.88
CA SER A 12 4.80 -10.34 -37.87
C SER A 12 3.37 -10.51 -37.35
N PHE A 13 2.64 -9.38 -37.25
CA PHE A 13 1.23 -9.41 -36.85
C PHE A 13 0.38 -10.28 -37.79
N GLY A 14 0.59 -10.19 -39.10
CA GLY A 14 -0.21 -10.92 -40.09
C GLY A 14 -0.11 -12.43 -39.92
N GLU A 15 1.11 -12.93 -39.75
CA GLU A 15 1.38 -14.35 -39.58
C GLU A 15 0.82 -14.89 -38.25
N VAL A 16 1.09 -14.20 -37.14
CA VAL A 16 0.60 -14.65 -35.83
C VAL A 16 -0.93 -14.58 -35.74
N PHE A 17 -1.59 -13.60 -36.36
CA PHE A 17 -3.06 -13.59 -36.42
C PHE A 17 -3.62 -14.74 -37.26
N GLN A 18 -2.95 -15.10 -38.36
CA GLN A 18 -3.35 -16.25 -39.17
C GLN A 18 -3.15 -17.57 -38.40
N ASN A 19 -2.07 -17.69 -37.62
CA ASN A 19 -1.82 -18.83 -36.74
C ASN A 19 -2.85 -18.90 -35.60
N THR A 20 -3.21 -17.76 -35.01
CA THR A 20 -4.28 -17.64 -33.99
C THR A 20 -5.61 -18.14 -34.54
N LYS A 21 -5.99 -17.70 -35.74
CA LYS A 21 -7.18 -18.15 -36.46
C LYS A 21 -7.14 -19.66 -36.68
N SER A 22 -6.05 -20.16 -37.26
CA SER A 22 -5.89 -21.58 -37.58
C SER A 22 -5.91 -22.47 -36.34
N PHE A 23 -5.33 -22.01 -35.22
CA PHE A 23 -5.38 -22.70 -33.93
C PHE A 23 -6.83 -22.87 -33.45
N ILE A 24 -7.59 -21.77 -33.42
CA ILE A 24 -8.98 -21.78 -32.93
C ILE A 24 -9.87 -22.63 -33.84
N ASP A 25 -9.69 -22.53 -35.16
CA ASP A 25 -10.47 -23.31 -36.13
C ASP A 25 -10.16 -24.81 -35.98
N ARG A 26 -8.88 -25.21 -35.83
CA ARG A 26 -8.48 -26.60 -35.52
C ARG A 26 -9.09 -27.09 -34.20
N TYR A 27 -9.03 -26.29 -33.13
CA TYR A 27 -9.65 -26.65 -31.86
C TYR A 27 -11.16 -26.87 -32.00
N ASN A 28 -11.87 -25.93 -32.64
CA ASN A 28 -13.31 -25.99 -32.83
C ASN A 28 -13.77 -27.18 -33.68
N ASN A 29 -12.98 -27.58 -34.68
CA ASN A 29 -13.29 -28.75 -35.52
C ASN A 29 -13.19 -30.07 -34.75
N ARG A 30 -12.38 -30.14 -33.68
CA ARG A 30 -12.26 -31.32 -32.82
C ARG A 30 -13.39 -31.45 -31.79
N GLN A 31 -14.17 -30.38 -31.56
CA GLN A 31 -15.25 -30.38 -30.57
C GLN A 31 -16.58 -30.82 -31.18
N ILE A 32 -17.18 -31.85 -30.59
CA ILE A 32 -18.49 -32.37 -31.00
C ILE A 32 -19.61 -31.48 -30.46
N LYS A 33 -19.49 -31.01 -29.21
CA LYS A 33 -20.52 -30.18 -28.54
C LYS A 33 -20.32 -28.70 -28.85
N LEU A 34 -21.39 -28.00 -29.21
CA LEU A 34 -21.36 -26.56 -29.49
C LEU A 34 -20.90 -25.73 -28.28
N THR A 35 -21.27 -26.15 -27.06
CA THR A 35 -20.86 -25.50 -25.80
C THR A 35 -19.35 -25.61 -25.54
N GLN A 36 -18.65 -26.54 -26.17
CA GLN A 36 -17.20 -26.70 -26.05
C GLN A 36 -16.42 -25.90 -27.09
N LYS A 37 -17.08 -25.42 -28.16
CA LYS A 37 -16.48 -24.55 -29.18
C LYS A 37 -16.23 -23.12 -28.68
N LEU A 38 -15.14 -22.53 -29.13
CA LEU A 38 -14.85 -21.11 -28.95
C LEU A 38 -15.67 -20.29 -29.96
N ASN A 39 -16.67 -19.58 -29.45
CA ASN A 39 -17.47 -18.65 -30.25
C ASN A 39 -16.69 -17.38 -30.68
N ALA A 40 -17.33 -16.53 -31.48
CA ALA A 40 -16.76 -15.27 -31.99
C ALA A 40 -16.22 -14.34 -30.88
N ASN A 41 -16.87 -14.30 -29.72
CA ASN A 41 -16.44 -13.46 -28.60
C ASN A 41 -15.12 -13.95 -28.00
N HIS A 42 -14.92 -15.26 -27.87
CA HIS A 42 -13.64 -15.84 -27.44
C HIS A 42 -12.54 -15.53 -28.44
N ARG A 43 -12.83 -15.69 -29.73
CA ARG A 43 -11.90 -15.41 -30.84
C ARG A 43 -11.43 -13.97 -30.84
N ALA A 44 -12.35 -13.00 -30.72
CA ALA A 44 -11.99 -11.60 -30.60
C ALA A 44 -11.17 -11.29 -29.34
N THR A 45 -11.32 -12.06 -28.24
CA THR A 45 -10.45 -11.92 -27.05
C THR A 45 -9.06 -12.48 -27.31
N ALA A 46 -8.95 -13.64 -27.97
CA ALA A 46 -7.67 -14.23 -28.34
C ALA A 46 -6.87 -13.31 -29.27
N GLU A 47 -7.52 -12.73 -30.29
CA GLU A 47 -6.90 -11.76 -31.19
C GLU A 47 -6.44 -10.50 -30.44
N LEU A 48 -7.24 -9.98 -29.50
CA LEU A 48 -6.84 -8.83 -28.70
C LEU A 48 -5.59 -9.14 -27.83
N ILE A 49 -5.59 -10.27 -27.13
CA ILE A 49 -4.46 -10.71 -26.29
C ILE A 49 -3.21 -10.85 -27.17
N THR A 50 -3.33 -11.55 -28.30
CA THR A 50 -2.25 -11.74 -29.27
C THR A 50 -1.67 -10.41 -29.76
N ARG A 51 -2.55 -9.47 -30.15
CA ARG A 51 -2.14 -8.14 -30.62
C ARG A 51 -1.31 -7.39 -29.58
N LEU A 52 -1.77 -7.39 -28.33
CA LEU A 52 -1.11 -6.67 -27.25
C LEU A 52 0.20 -7.35 -26.84
N TYR A 53 0.23 -8.68 -26.86
CA TYR A 53 1.44 -9.43 -26.58
C TYR A 53 2.52 -9.19 -27.64
N LEU A 54 2.16 -9.21 -28.93
CA LEU A 54 3.10 -8.89 -30.01
C LEU A 54 3.68 -7.49 -29.88
N LYS A 55 2.88 -6.51 -29.46
CA LYS A 55 3.39 -5.16 -29.16
C LYS A 55 4.41 -5.17 -28.03
N GLN A 56 4.20 -5.97 -26.99
CA GLN A 56 5.15 -6.13 -25.89
C GLN A 56 6.45 -6.79 -26.39
N LEU A 57 6.34 -7.89 -27.13
CA LEU A 57 7.49 -8.63 -27.64
C LEU A 57 8.31 -7.81 -28.64
N ASN A 58 7.68 -7.17 -29.63
CA ASN A 58 8.39 -6.34 -30.61
C ASN A 58 9.07 -5.14 -29.95
N LYS A 59 8.48 -4.58 -28.87
CA LYS A 59 9.13 -3.53 -28.09
C LYS A 59 10.34 -4.06 -27.30
N ALA A 60 10.25 -5.27 -26.75
CA ALA A 60 11.36 -5.89 -26.03
C ALA A 60 12.49 -6.31 -26.99
N ALA A 61 12.16 -6.79 -28.19
CA ALA A 61 13.12 -7.12 -29.24
C ALA A 61 13.88 -5.89 -29.75
N GLN A 62 13.23 -4.72 -29.85
CA GLN A 62 13.90 -3.45 -30.17
C GLN A 62 14.92 -2.99 -29.12
N LEU A 63 14.87 -3.56 -27.91
CA LEU A 63 15.76 -3.22 -26.80
C LEU A 63 16.81 -4.30 -26.54
N ASP A 64 17.01 -5.25 -27.47
CA ASP A 64 17.92 -6.41 -27.37
C ASP A 64 17.76 -7.25 -26.08
N ASN A 65 16.59 -7.19 -25.45
CA ASN A 65 16.29 -7.84 -24.17
C ASN A 65 15.43 -9.10 -24.33
N LEU A 66 15.39 -9.71 -25.51
CA LEU A 66 14.51 -10.83 -25.80
C LEU A 66 15.27 -12.15 -25.95
N ASP A 67 15.06 -13.06 -25.00
CA ASP A 67 15.43 -14.46 -25.15
C ASP A 67 14.34 -15.20 -25.96
N LEU A 68 14.73 -15.75 -27.12
CA LEU A 68 13.85 -16.50 -28.02
C LEU A 68 13.52 -17.90 -27.49
N GLU A 69 14.35 -18.48 -26.61
CA GLU A 69 14.05 -19.78 -26.00
C GLU A 69 13.07 -19.63 -24.83
N ASN A 70 13.14 -18.51 -24.10
CA ASN A 70 12.27 -18.20 -22.97
C ASN A 70 11.55 -16.86 -23.14
N LEU A 71 10.50 -16.87 -23.96
CA LEU A 71 9.70 -15.66 -24.17
C LEU A 71 9.07 -15.17 -22.86
N PRO A 72 9.16 -13.85 -22.56
CA PRO A 72 8.54 -13.29 -21.37
C PRO A 72 7.02 -13.40 -21.47
N GLY A 73 6.34 -13.62 -20.34
CA GLY A 73 4.89 -13.69 -20.33
C GLY A 73 4.25 -12.35 -20.71
N PHE A 74 3.05 -12.41 -21.29
CA PHE A 74 2.28 -11.21 -21.59
C PHE A 74 1.76 -10.60 -20.29
N ASN A 75 2.31 -9.46 -19.88
CA ASN A 75 1.86 -8.77 -18.68
C ASN A 75 0.68 -7.85 -19.02
N THR A 76 -0.47 -8.10 -18.39
CA THR A 76 -1.69 -7.35 -18.63
C THR A 76 -2.61 -7.29 -17.41
N TYR A 77 -3.69 -6.52 -17.53
CA TYR A 77 -4.75 -6.45 -16.51
C TYR A 77 -6.07 -6.87 -17.14
N ASN A 78 -6.87 -7.66 -16.41
CA ASN A 78 -8.20 -8.07 -16.87
C ASN A 78 -9.10 -6.85 -17.13
N GLU A 79 -8.95 -5.79 -16.35
CA GLU A 79 -9.62 -4.50 -16.51
C GLU A 79 -9.21 -3.80 -17.82
N SER A 80 -7.92 -3.83 -18.16
CA SER A 80 -7.42 -3.24 -19.41
C SER A 80 -7.94 -4.01 -20.62
N LEU A 81 -7.89 -5.35 -20.58
CA LEU A 81 -8.49 -6.20 -21.63
C LEU A 81 -10.00 -5.94 -21.77
N ALA A 82 -10.70 -5.78 -20.65
CA ALA A 82 -12.14 -5.52 -20.63
C ALA A 82 -12.47 -4.16 -21.27
N LYS A 83 -11.71 -3.12 -20.93
CA LYS A 83 -11.86 -1.78 -21.53
C LYS A 83 -11.53 -1.79 -23.02
N CYS A 84 -10.43 -2.44 -23.43
CA CYS A 84 -10.05 -2.54 -24.84
C CYS A 84 -11.06 -3.33 -25.68
N LYS A 85 -11.71 -4.34 -25.09
CA LYS A 85 -12.75 -5.13 -25.77
C LYS A 85 -14.14 -4.49 -25.71
N GLY A 86 -14.40 -3.61 -24.74
CA GLY A 86 -15.74 -3.06 -24.49
C GLY A 86 -16.67 -4.02 -23.76
N CYS A 87 -16.15 -4.85 -22.85
CA CYS A 87 -16.96 -5.78 -22.05
C CYS A 87 -16.66 -5.68 -20.55
N THR A 88 -17.36 -6.47 -19.72
CA THR A 88 -17.09 -6.50 -18.27
C THR A 88 -15.84 -7.33 -17.94
N LYS A 89 -15.21 -7.06 -16.79
CA LYS A 89 -14.09 -7.86 -16.27
C LYS A 89 -14.46 -9.34 -16.16
N ARG A 90 -15.66 -9.65 -15.65
CA ARG A 90 -16.14 -11.02 -15.50
C ARG A 90 -16.18 -11.76 -16.84
N THR A 91 -16.54 -11.06 -17.91
CA THR A 91 -16.55 -11.60 -19.28
C THR A 91 -15.14 -11.96 -19.75
N ILE A 92 -14.14 -11.10 -19.50
CA ILE A 92 -12.73 -11.41 -19.83
C ILE A 92 -12.23 -12.63 -19.06
N ILE A 93 -12.53 -12.73 -17.76
CA ILE A 93 -12.15 -13.90 -16.95
C ILE A 93 -12.76 -15.17 -17.55
N ASN A 94 -14.04 -15.15 -17.89
CA ASN A 94 -14.72 -16.29 -18.50
C ASN A 94 -14.11 -16.65 -19.87
N HIS A 95 -13.79 -15.65 -20.69
CA HIS A 95 -13.15 -15.89 -21.98
C HIS A 95 -11.76 -16.50 -21.83
N LYS A 96 -10.95 -15.99 -20.89
CA LYS A 96 -9.61 -16.52 -20.61
C LYS A 96 -9.66 -17.96 -20.10
N GLU A 97 -10.60 -18.27 -19.21
CA GLU A 97 -10.77 -19.65 -18.73
C GLU A 97 -11.07 -20.61 -19.88
N ARG A 98 -11.91 -20.19 -20.82
CA ARG A 98 -12.22 -20.94 -22.05
C ARG A 98 -11.00 -21.07 -22.98
N LEU A 99 -10.19 -20.02 -23.09
CA LEU A 99 -8.96 -20.04 -23.89
C LEU A 99 -7.87 -20.93 -23.25
N LYS A 100 -7.79 -20.98 -21.92
CA LYS A 100 -6.95 -21.93 -21.17
C LYS A 100 -7.38 -23.37 -21.42
N GLN A 101 -8.68 -23.65 -21.30
CA GLN A 101 -9.23 -24.98 -21.59
C GLN A 101 -8.93 -25.44 -23.02
N SER A 102 -8.83 -24.51 -23.97
CA SER A 102 -8.46 -24.83 -25.36
C SER A 102 -6.96 -25.03 -25.62
N GLY A 103 -6.11 -24.79 -24.63
CA GLY A 103 -4.66 -24.80 -24.79
C GLY A 103 -4.08 -23.60 -25.57
N PHE A 104 -4.91 -22.58 -25.83
CA PHE A 104 -4.45 -21.31 -26.45
C PHE A 104 -3.60 -20.49 -25.47
N ILE A 105 -4.05 -20.44 -24.21
CA ILE A 105 -3.26 -19.94 -23.08
C ILE A 105 -2.69 -21.17 -22.37
N THR A 106 -1.36 -21.28 -22.33
CA THR A 106 -0.66 -22.40 -21.70
C THR A 106 -0.52 -22.22 -20.20
N GLN A 107 -0.24 -20.99 -19.77
CA GLN A 107 -0.04 -20.63 -18.37
C GLN A 107 -0.62 -19.25 -18.06
N GLU A 108 -1.14 -19.09 -16.85
CA GLU A 108 -1.62 -17.82 -16.31
C GLU A 108 -1.13 -17.69 -14.87
N GLU A 109 -0.37 -16.64 -14.58
CA GLU A 109 0.09 -16.32 -13.23
C GLU A 109 -0.46 -14.98 -12.76
N HIS A 110 -1.00 -14.98 -11.55
CA HIS A 110 -1.49 -13.77 -10.91
C HIS A 110 -0.39 -13.13 -10.08
N ARG A 111 0.18 -12.03 -10.58
CA ARG A 111 1.26 -11.26 -9.92
C ARG A 111 0.72 -10.20 -8.94
N GLY A 112 -0.50 -10.37 -8.44
CA GLY A 112 -1.15 -9.40 -7.56
C GLY A 112 -1.18 -7.99 -8.16
N LYS A 113 -0.32 -7.09 -7.66
CA LYS A 113 -0.16 -5.70 -8.14
C LYS A 113 0.41 -5.61 -9.57
N GLY A 114 1.22 -6.60 -9.96
CA GLY A 114 1.83 -6.69 -11.29
C GLY A 114 0.86 -7.11 -12.39
N GLY A 115 -0.42 -7.35 -12.07
CA GLY A 115 -1.42 -7.78 -13.03
C GLY A 115 -1.47 -9.30 -13.20
N VAL A 116 -1.70 -9.71 -14.44
CA VAL A 116 -1.73 -11.11 -14.85
C VAL A 116 -0.70 -11.31 -15.95
N GLU A 117 0.10 -12.33 -15.77
CA GLU A 117 1.08 -12.76 -16.75
C GLU A 117 0.50 -13.98 -17.50
N ILE A 118 0.43 -13.90 -18.82
CA ILE A 118 -0.23 -14.88 -19.69
C ILE A 118 0.79 -15.41 -20.70
N TRP A 119 0.93 -16.72 -20.80
CA TRP A 119 1.73 -17.35 -21.85
C TRP A 119 0.81 -17.93 -22.92
N LEU A 120 1.13 -17.64 -24.17
CA LEU A 120 0.44 -18.21 -25.32
C LEU A 120 1.14 -19.47 -25.80
N ASN A 121 0.38 -20.33 -26.44
CA ASN A 121 0.95 -21.50 -27.09
C ASN A 121 2.02 -21.10 -28.14
N PRO A 122 3.24 -21.67 -28.10
CA PRO A 122 4.30 -21.35 -29.05
C PRO A 122 3.92 -21.57 -30.53
N GLU A 123 3.01 -22.52 -30.82
CA GLU A 123 2.47 -22.71 -32.17
C GLU A 123 1.78 -21.45 -32.72
N VAL A 124 1.13 -20.68 -31.84
CA VAL A 124 0.44 -19.44 -32.24
C VAL A 124 1.46 -18.39 -32.67
N LEU A 125 2.61 -18.34 -31.99
CA LEU A 125 3.69 -17.39 -32.27
C LEU A 125 4.58 -17.81 -33.46
N GLY A 126 4.32 -18.95 -34.10
CA GLY A 126 5.15 -19.48 -35.19
C GLY A 126 6.43 -20.18 -34.73
N MET A 127 6.58 -20.43 -33.42
CA MET A 127 7.80 -20.99 -32.81
C MET A 127 7.74 -22.52 -32.70
N ALA A 128 7.09 -23.19 -33.67
CA ALA A 128 6.70 -24.60 -33.63
C ALA A 128 7.86 -25.62 -33.56
N LYS A 129 9.12 -25.18 -33.43
CA LYS A 129 10.27 -26.07 -33.22
C LYS A 129 10.51 -26.49 -31.76
N LEU A 130 9.74 -25.99 -30.80
CA LEU A 130 9.90 -26.31 -29.37
C LEU A 130 8.77 -27.16 -28.76
N SER A 131 7.88 -27.73 -29.57
CA SER A 131 6.90 -28.75 -29.12
C SER A 131 7.33 -30.09 -29.72
N THR A 132 7.51 -31.21 -29.02
CA THR A 132 6.69 -31.87 -27.97
C THR A 132 7.51 -33.09 -27.44
N PRO A 133 7.14 -33.85 -26.36
CA PRO A 133 5.89 -34.61 -26.33
C PRO A 133 5.10 -34.57 -25.02
N LEU A 134 3.78 -34.50 -25.23
CA LEU A 134 2.74 -35.08 -24.41
C LEU A 134 3.11 -36.54 -24.09
N GLY A 135 3.20 -36.89 -22.81
CA GLY A 135 3.35 -38.25 -22.35
C GLY A 135 2.67 -38.40 -21.00
N ASP A 136 1.58 -39.16 -21.00
CA ASP A 136 0.83 -39.59 -19.82
C ASP A 136 1.77 -39.98 -18.69
N ASN A 137 1.70 -39.26 -17.57
CA ASN A 137 2.04 -39.79 -16.26
C ASN A 137 1.20 -39.06 -15.21
N VAL A 138 0.10 -39.72 -14.86
CA VAL A 138 -0.59 -39.53 -13.59
C VAL A 138 0.43 -39.83 -12.48
N LEU A 139 1.17 -38.82 -12.04
CA LEU A 139 1.94 -38.89 -10.81
C LEU A 139 1.02 -38.49 -9.66
N LYS A 140 0.74 -39.51 -8.84
CA LYS A 140 -0.05 -39.44 -7.62
C LYS A 140 0.44 -38.27 -6.75
N ILE A 141 -0.50 -37.42 -6.37
CA ILE A 141 -0.35 -36.41 -5.30
C ILE A 141 -0.13 -37.19 -4.00
N GLY A 142 1.12 -37.55 -3.72
CA GLY A 142 1.52 -38.35 -2.57
C GLY A 142 2.87 -37.98 -1.98
N ASP A 143 3.79 -37.36 -2.75
CA ASP A 143 5.19 -37.20 -2.32
C ASP A 143 5.75 -35.78 -2.35
N VAL A 144 4.92 -34.74 -2.35
CA VAL A 144 5.40 -33.33 -2.18
C VAL A 144 5.00 -32.74 -0.82
N THR A 145 4.32 -33.51 0.02
CA THR A 145 4.02 -33.15 1.43
C THR A 145 5.20 -33.36 2.39
N SER A 146 6.30 -33.95 1.91
CA SER A 146 7.44 -34.39 2.74
C SER A 146 8.62 -33.41 2.77
N ILE A 147 8.54 -32.28 2.05
CA ILE A 147 9.66 -31.32 1.94
C ILE A 147 9.45 -30.06 2.81
N PHE A 148 8.26 -29.86 3.40
CA PHE A 148 7.95 -28.64 4.17
C PHE A 148 7.49 -28.86 5.62
N TYR A 149 7.58 -30.07 6.17
CA TYR A 149 7.27 -30.32 7.58
C TYR A 149 8.28 -31.24 8.25
N GLU A 150 9.35 -30.64 8.79
CA GLU A 150 9.96 -31.16 10.00
C GLU A 150 10.68 -30.04 10.79
N LYS A 151 10.36 -29.98 12.09
CA LYS A 151 10.93 -29.15 13.17
C LYS A 151 10.67 -27.63 13.19
N ALA A 152 9.56 -27.25 13.82
CA ALA A 152 9.59 -26.64 15.16
C ALA A 152 8.17 -26.59 15.76
N LYS A 153 7.92 -27.44 16.75
CA LYS A 153 6.78 -27.33 17.66
C LYS A 153 7.08 -26.26 18.71
N ASN A 154 6.00 -25.60 19.14
CA ASN A 154 5.82 -24.79 20.36
C ASN A 154 6.14 -23.29 20.26
N PHE A 155 5.13 -22.49 19.88
CA PHE A 155 4.93 -21.18 20.50
C PHE A 155 3.44 -20.93 20.81
N HIS A 156 3.20 -20.68 22.10
CA HIS A 156 1.92 -20.33 22.72
C HIS A 156 1.47 -18.91 22.33
N PRO A 157 0.16 -18.58 22.43
CA PRO A 157 -0.37 -17.29 22.02
C PRO A 157 0.10 -16.18 22.97
N LEU A 158 0.78 -15.15 22.44
CA LEU A 158 1.21 -14.00 23.23
C LEU A 158 0.05 -13.04 23.46
N VAL A 159 -0.45 -13.15 24.70
CA VAL A 159 -1.18 -12.19 25.50
C VAL A 159 -0.44 -10.85 25.58
N HIS A 160 -1.20 -9.77 25.61
CA HIS A 160 -0.75 -8.43 26.01
C HIS A 160 -0.13 -8.43 27.40
N GLU A 161 1.10 -7.97 27.55
CA GLU A 161 1.59 -7.39 28.81
C GLU A 161 2.27 -6.04 28.60
N HIS A 162 1.86 -5.09 29.43
CA HIS A 162 2.48 -3.79 29.64
C HIS A 162 3.86 -3.97 30.26
N GLN A 163 4.86 -3.22 29.77
CA GLN A 163 5.94 -2.80 30.64
C GLN A 163 6.38 -1.36 30.33
N GLU A 164 5.88 -0.49 31.19
CA GLU A 164 6.42 0.84 31.44
C GLU A 164 7.78 0.75 32.15
N ARG A 165 8.68 1.68 31.79
CA ARG A 165 9.83 2.24 32.55
C ARG A 165 11.06 1.34 32.75
N LEU A 166 12.21 1.80 32.25
CA LEU A 166 13.10 2.70 33.01
C LEU A 166 14.10 3.39 32.07
N ASN A 167 14.07 4.72 32.11
CA ASN A 167 15.14 5.61 31.68
C ASN A 167 16.11 5.75 32.86
N ASN A 168 17.41 5.57 32.61
CA ASN A 168 18.44 6.19 33.45
C ASN A 168 19.72 6.41 32.61
N ASN A 169 19.98 7.69 32.34
CA ASN A 169 21.27 8.21 31.92
C ASN A 169 22.32 8.00 33.02
N SER A 170 23.57 7.72 32.63
CA SER A 170 24.78 8.04 33.40
C SER A 170 26.01 7.77 32.50
N LYS A 171 26.52 8.77 31.76
CA LYS A 171 27.74 9.54 32.09
C LYS A 171 28.93 8.65 32.52
N VAL A 172 29.92 8.48 31.63
CA VAL A 172 31.35 8.49 31.98
C VAL A 172 32.14 9.09 30.80
N ASP A 173 32.96 10.06 31.17
CA ASP A 173 33.87 10.90 30.40
C ASP A 173 35.27 10.25 30.30
N LYS A 174 36.04 10.64 29.26
CA LYS A 174 37.52 10.78 29.20
C LYS A 174 38.34 9.46 29.14
N SER A 175 39.44 9.31 28.39
CA SER A 175 40.41 10.27 27.82
C SER A 175 41.48 9.56 26.97
N GLY A 176 42.00 10.26 25.94
CA GLY A 176 43.44 10.28 25.52
C GLY A 176 43.93 9.17 24.58
N THR A 177 44.93 9.35 23.70
CA THR A 177 45.75 10.49 23.24
C THR A 177 46.49 10.02 21.97
N GLN A 178 46.82 10.98 21.11
CA GLN A 178 47.61 11.01 19.87
C GLN A 178 48.87 10.11 19.73
N LYS A 179 49.26 9.88 18.45
CA LYS A 179 50.61 10.10 17.84
C LYS A 179 50.53 9.78 16.32
N SER A 180 50.63 10.76 15.41
CA SER A 180 51.83 11.34 14.74
C SER A 180 52.44 10.48 13.60
N GLY A 181 52.56 11.05 12.40
CA GLY A 181 53.48 10.57 11.34
C GLY A 181 53.01 10.83 9.90
N VAL A 182 53.45 11.93 9.30
CA VAL A 182 53.50 12.25 7.84
C VAL A 182 54.97 12.03 7.38
N PRO A 183 55.46 12.37 6.16
CA PRO A 183 54.97 12.35 4.75
C PRO A 183 55.97 11.65 3.78
N TYR A 184 55.65 11.55 2.48
CA TYR A 184 56.64 11.80 1.39
C TYR A 184 55.90 12.22 0.10
N GLY A 185 56.43 13.26 -0.57
CA GLY A 185 55.92 13.82 -1.83
C GLY A 185 56.95 13.78 -2.96
N HIS A 186 56.59 14.39 -4.10
CA HIS A 186 57.47 15.04 -5.10
C HIS A 186 56.52 15.92 -5.95
N GLU A 187 56.66 17.25 -5.99
CA GLU A 187 57.56 18.05 -6.86
C GLU A 187 57.34 17.81 -8.36
N SER A 188 57.40 18.77 -9.27
CA SER A 188 57.49 20.23 -9.30
C SER A 188 57.50 20.62 -10.80
N GLY A 189 57.20 21.88 -11.15
CA GLY A 189 57.81 22.49 -12.34
C GLY A 189 56.94 23.31 -13.29
N LYS A 190 56.91 24.63 -13.02
CA LYS A 190 57.13 25.79 -13.95
C LYS A 190 56.15 26.02 -15.12
N ALA A 191 55.96 27.22 -15.68
CA ALA A 191 56.11 28.65 -15.34
C ALA A 191 56.01 29.39 -16.68
N THR A 192 55.26 30.51 -16.75
CA THR A 192 55.42 31.67 -17.66
C THR A 192 54.24 32.61 -17.33
N GLY A 193 54.43 33.78 -16.69
CA GLY A 193 55.03 35.00 -17.24
C GLY A 193 53.94 35.73 -18.04
N THR A 194 53.46 36.93 -17.70
CA THR A 194 54.18 38.20 -17.47
C THR A 194 53.21 39.23 -16.87
N GLY A 195 53.73 40.14 -16.04
CA GLY A 195 53.04 41.33 -15.56
C GLY A 195 53.58 42.61 -16.21
N HIS A 196 52.82 43.69 -16.06
CA HIS A 196 53.29 45.08 -15.99
C HIS A 196 52.15 45.90 -15.38
N GLU A 197 52.33 46.45 -14.17
CA GLU A 197 52.90 47.79 -13.91
C GLU A 197 51.87 48.89 -14.25
N GLN A 198 51.61 49.90 -13.42
CA GLN A 198 52.44 50.59 -12.44
C GLN A 198 51.54 51.55 -11.63
N ASP A 199 51.94 51.85 -10.39
CA ASP A 199 52.04 53.19 -9.75
C ASP A 199 50.84 54.16 -9.78
N LYS A 200 50.57 55.03 -8.79
CA LYS A 200 51.12 55.41 -7.47
C LYS A 200 50.10 56.42 -6.91
N ASN A 201 50.03 56.52 -5.58
CA ASN A 201 49.79 57.70 -4.72
C ASN A 201 48.71 58.74 -5.16
N THR A 202 47.83 59.23 -4.29
CA THR A 202 48.17 60.19 -3.23
C THR A 202 46.88 60.57 -2.46
N GLU A 203 47.00 60.55 -1.13
CA GLU A 203 46.40 61.40 -0.09
C GLU A 203 44.89 61.79 -0.05
N GLU A 204 44.37 61.58 1.16
CA GLU A 204 43.58 62.50 2.00
C GLU A 204 42.28 63.16 1.49
N ASN A 205 41.19 62.70 2.11
CA ASN A 205 40.20 63.50 2.85
C ASN A 205 39.83 64.89 2.29
N ALA A 206 38.64 65.01 1.72
CA ALA A 206 37.45 65.51 2.43
C ALA A 206 36.35 65.96 1.44
N ASN A 207 35.13 65.52 1.74
CA ASN A 207 33.80 65.88 1.20
C ASN A 207 33.56 67.42 1.05
N PRO A 208 32.42 67.97 0.52
CA PRO A 208 31.12 67.36 0.17
C PRO A 208 30.39 67.96 -1.08
N SER A 209 29.17 67.46 -1.31
CA SER A 209 27.98 68.17 -1.84
C SER A 209 27.62 67.93 -3.30
N SER A 210 26.50 67.22 -3.53
CA SER A 210 25.27 67.82 -4.08
C SER A 210 24.11 66.84 -4.16
N LYS A 211 22.92 67.38 -3.91
CA LYS A 211 21.60 66.75 -3.74
C LYS A 211 21.04 66.16 -5.04
N GLN A 212 20.32 65.03 -4.93
CA GLN A 212 18.94 64.78 -5.42
C GLN A 212 18.64 63.27 -5.33
N GLN A 213 17.72 62.85 -4.45
CA GLN A 213 16.39 62.32 -4.81
C GLN A 213 16.47 61.10 -5.76
N LEU A 214 16.21 59.85 -5.35
CA LEU A 214 14.94 59.34 -4.82
C LEU A 214 15.09 57.99 -4.06
N LYS A 215 14.54 57.98 -2.83
CA LYS A 215 13.72 56.94 -2.17
C LYS A 215 14.24 55.49 -2.02
N ALA A 216 14.78 55.25 -0.82
CA ALA A 216 14.47 54.20 0.16
C ALA A 216 13.00 53.66 0.11
N PRO A 217 12.64 52.48 0.70
CA PRO A 217 13.13 52.02 2.01
C PRO A 217 13.56 50.54 2.09
N GLU A 218 14.60 50.22 2.86
CA GLU A 218 14.60 50.15 4.33
C GLU A 218 13.62 49.04 4.78
N ARG A 219 14.14 47.96 5.39
CA ARG A 219 13.84 47.62 6.80
C ARG A 219 14.06 46.14 7.18
N TYR A 220 14.89 46.01 8.20
CA TYR A 220 14.80 45.10 9.35
C TYR A 220 15.43 43.71 9.23
N TYR A 221 16.65 43.62 9.80
CA TYR A 221 16.92 42.64 10.85
C TYR A 221 15.78 42.66 11.88
N LYS A 222 14.80 41.77 11.72
CA LYS A 222 14.16 41.12 12.86
C LYS A 222 14.65 39.69 12.86
N ALA A 223 15.52 39.40 13.83
CA ALA A 223 15.24 38.25 14.67
C ALA A 223 13.80 38.41 15.16
N GLU A 224 12.84 37.89 14.38
CA GLU A 224 11.56 37.54 14.95
C GLU A 224 11.92 36.50 16.00
N LYS A 225 11.87 36.95 17.25
CA LYS A 225 11.17 36.22 18.28
C LYS A 225 9.98 35.56 17.58
N GLN A 226 10.15 34.32 17.14
CA GLN A 226 9.04 33.40 17.18
C GLN A 226 8.73 33.33 18.67
N GLU A 227 7.82 34.21 19.08
CA GLU A 227 6.80 33.87 20.05
C GLU A 227 6.55 32.37 19.89
N ARG A 228 6.64 31.66 21.00
CA ARG A 228 6.36 30.23 21.07
C ARG A 228 4.94 30.01 20.58
N VAL A 229 4.75 29.92 19.27
CA VAL A 229 3.53 29.40 18.67
C VAL A 229 3.58 27.94 19.04
N ALA A 230 2.64 27.50 19.87
CA ALA A 230 2.52 26.15 20.37
C ALA A 230 2.14 25.18 19.22
N GLY A 231 3.02 25.04 18.24
CA GLY A 231 2.83 24.27 17.02
C GLY A 231 4.12 23.57 16.61
N ALA A 232 3.97 22.45 15.91
CA ALA A 232 5.09 21.66 15.44
C ALA A 232 6.00 22.44 14.46
N GLY A 233 7.32 22.24 14.57
CA GLY A 233 8.28 22.94 13.71
C GLY A 233 8.11 22.57 12.23
N ARG A 234 8.28 23.55 11.32
CA ARG A 234 8.12 23.36 9.86
C ARG A 234 8.99 22.21 9.30
N ILE A 235 10.22 22.08 9.78
CA ILE A 235 11.16 21.00 9.36
C ILE A 235 10.60 19.63 9.75
N PHE A 236 10.10 19.51 10.99
CA PHE A 236 9.46 18.29 11.48
C PHE A 236 8.25 17.92 10.61
N LEU A 237 7.37 18.87 10.31
CA LEU A 237 6.19 18.62 9.49
C LEU A 237 6.53 18.17 8.05
N LEU A 238 7.55 18.79 7.44
CA LEU A 238 8.05 18.35 6.13
C LEU A 238 8.65 16.93 6.19
N SER A 239 9.27 16.56 7.31
CA SER A 239 9.77 15.20 7.51
C SER A 239 8.63 14.16 7.55
N LEU A 240 7.48 14.50 8.16
CA LEU A 240 6.32 13.60 8.20
C LEU A 240 5.75 13.31 6.81
N ILE A 241 5.71 14.32 5.94
CA ILE A 241 5.22 14.18 4.55
C ILE A 241 6.14 13.26 3.76
N ARG A 242 7.45 13.40 3.91
CA ARG A 242 8.45 12.52 3.27
C ARG A 242 8.31 11.08 3.77
N GLN A 243 8.27 10.88 5.09
CA GLN A 243 8.08 9.56 5.69
C GLN A 243 6.77 8.92 5.25
N PHE A 244 5.70 9.70 5.14
CA PHE A 244 4.42 9.23 4.63
C PHE A 244 4.52 8.76 3.19
N TRP A 245 5.15 9.56 2.33
CA TRP A 245 5.35 9.19 0.94
C TRP A 245 6.23 7.94 0.80
N ASP A 246 7.34 7.86 1.52
CA ASP A 246 8.23 6.69 1.48
C ASP A 246 7.50 5.41 1.89
N TYR A 247 6.67 5.49 2.92
CA TYR A 247 5.84 4.38 3.36
C TYR A 247 4.77 4.03 2.32
N ALA A 248 4.01 5.02 1.84
CA ALA A 248 2.97 4.81 0.85
C ALA A 248 3.54 4.27 -0.46
N ARG A 249 4.71 4.72 -0.90
CA ARG A 249 5.43 4.20 -2.05
C ARG A 249 5.77 2.73 -1.86
N LYS A 250 6.43 2.35 -0.77
CA LYS A 250 6.77 0.95 -0.48
C LYS A 250 5.53 0.05 -0.40
N VAL A 251 4.47 0.52 0.24
CA VAL A 251 3.27 -0.29 0.51
C VAL A 251 2.30 -0.34 -0.66
N LEU A 252 2.13 0.74 -1.42
CA LEU A 252 1.13 0.85 -2.49
C LEU A 252 1.76 0.79 -3.89
N TYR A 253 2.97 1.30 -4.07
CA TYR A 253 3.64 1.48 -5.36
C TYR A 253 5.09 0.92 -5.38
N PRO A 254 5.32 -0.36 -5.04
CA PRO A 254 6.67 -0.90 -4.88
C PRO A 254 7.49 -0.85 -6.18
N ASP A 255 6.85 -1.09 -7.31
CA ASP A 255 7.51 -1.19 -8.63
C ASP A 255 7.54 0.15 -9.38
N LEU A 256 7.13 1.24 -8.72
CA LEU A 256 7.02 2.53 -9.37
C LEU A 256 8.36 3.28 -9.34
N ILE A 257 8.91 3.46 -10.53
CA ILE A 257 10.07 4.32 -10.78
C ILE A 257 9.53 5.70 -11.15
N LEU A 258 9.99 6.72 -10.44
CA LEU A 258 9.60 8.12 -10.63
C LEU A 258 10.85 8.97 -10.76
N SER A 259 10.75 10.01 -11.58
CA SER A 259 11.75 11.07 -11.64
C SER A 259 11.62 12.03 -10.45
N GLU A 260 12.70 12.73 -10.10
CA GLU A 260 12.70 13.77 -9.07
C GLU A 260 11.59 14.84 -9.21
N PRO A 261 11.28 15.40 -10.40
CA PRO A 261 10.18 16.35 -10.52
C PRO A 261 8.81 15.73 -10.19
N GLU A 262 8.55 14.48 -10.59
CA GLU A 262 7.30 13.78 -10.27
C GLU A 262 7.17 13.51 -8.77
N VAL A 263 8.28 13.14 -8.10
CA VAL A 263 8.29 12.96 -6.64
C VAL A 263 7.94 14.28 -5.94
N ARG A 264 8.49 15.41 -6.39
CA ARG A 264 8.15 16.73 -5.83
C ARG A 264 6.67 17.09 -6.01
N GLU A 265 6.11 16.81 -7.19
CA GLU A 265 4.68 17.02 -7.44
C GLU A 265 3.81 16.20 -6.48
N ILE A 266 4.13 14.92 -6.30
CA ILE A 266 3.40 14.03 -5.39
C ILE A 266 3.49 14.51 -3.94
N LEU A 267 4.67 14.94 -3.49
CA LEU A 267 4.84 15.49 -2.14
C LEU A 267 3.99 16.75 -1.92
N ASN A 268 3.86 17.61 -2.92
CA ASN A 268 2.98 18.79 -2.86
C ASN A 268 1.50 18.39 -2.78
N LEU A 269 1.08 17.39 -3.57
CA LEU A 269 -0.29 16.86 -3.51
C LEU A 269 -0.59 16.22 -2.16
N ILE A 270 0.37 15.53 -1.53
CA ILE A 270 0.21 14.96 -0.18
C ILE A 270 0.13 16.08 0.86
N TRP A 271 1.01 17.08 0.77
CA TRP A 271 0.97 18.25 1.65
C TRP A 271 -0.40 18.93 1.64
N GLU A 272 -0.99 19.11 0.46
CA GLU A 272 -2.31 19.71 0.30
C GLU A 272 -3.45 18.78 0.73
N SER A 273 -3.51 17.56 0.18
CA SER A 273 -4.68 16.67 0.32
C SER A 273 -4.70 15.85 1.61
N VAL A 274 -3.52 15.43 2.11
CA VAL A 274 -3.40 14.55 3.28
C VAL A 274 -3.18 15.36 4.55
N TYR A 275 -2.36 16.41 4.48
CA TYR A 275 -2.00 17.23 5.65
C TYR A 275 -2.70 18.59 5.68
N GLY A 276 -3.57 18.89 4.71
CA GLY A 276 -4.40 20.10 4.74
C GLY A 276 -3.56 21.38 4.77
N LYS A 277 -2.46 21.41 4.02
CA LYS A 277 -1.50 22.54 3.97
C LYS A 277 -0.85 22.87 5.32
N LEU A 278 -0.91 21.96 6.29
CA LEU A 278 -0.37 22.15 7.64
C LEU A 278 -0.96 23.37 8.38
N GLN A 279 -2.20 23.75 8.06
CA GLN A 279 -2.85 24.94 8.64
C GLN A 279 -3.31 24.75 10.09
N SER A 280 -3.12 23.57 10.68
CA SER A 280 -3.54 23.28 12.05
C SER A 280 -2.45 23.64 13.05
N ASN A 281 -2.81 24.37 14.09
CA ASN A 281 -1.97 24.68 15.26
C ASN A 281 -1.81 23.46 16.19
N ALA A 282 -1.68 22.26 15.64
CA ALA A 282 -1.58 21.03 16.41
C ALA A 282 -0.15 20.82 16.92
N THR A 283 -0.05 20.14 18.07
CA THR A 283 1.25 19.80 18.67
C THR A 283 1.96 18.69 17.89
N GLU A 284 3.26 18.51 18.10
CA GLU A 284 4.00 17.40 17.46
C GLU A 284 3.38 16.03 17.80
N LYS A 285 2.91 15.85 19.04
CA LYS A 285 2.25 14.61 19.47
C LYS A 285 0.95 14.34 18.70
N ASP A 286 0.17 15.38 18.43
CA ASP A 286 -1.07 15.28 17.66
C ASP A 286 -0.77 14.93 16.20
N TRP A 287 0.27 15.53 15.63
CA TRP A 287 0.73 15.21 14.29
C TRP A 287 1.27 13.79 14.17
N LEU A 288 1.98 13.26 15.17
CA LEU A 288 2.41 11.86 15.20
C LEU A 288 1.20 10.91 15.29
N LYS A 289 0.20 11.22 16.12
CA LYS A 289 -1.03 10.43 16.19
C LYS A 289 -1.81 10.47 14.87
N TYR A 290 -1.81 11.62 14.19
CA TYR A 290 -2.37 11.73 12.86
C TYR A 290 -1.56 10.95 11.82
N GLN A 291 -0.23 10.95 11.92
CA GLN A 291 0.67 10.16 11.08
C GLN A 291 0.31 8.67 11.14
N ASP A 292 0.13 8.13 12.35
CA ASP A 292 -0.29 6.74 12.54
C ASP A 292 -1.65 6.47 11.89
N THR A 293 -2.57 7.43 11.98
CA THR A 293 -3.88 7.34 11.31
C THR A 293 -3.72 7.32 9.79
N ALA A 294 -2.83 8.15 9.24
CA ALA A 294 -2.53 8.17 7.81
C ALA A 294 -1.89 6.86 7.34
N PHE A 295 -0.95 6.29 8.09
CA PHE A 295 -0.38 4.98 7.82
C PHE A 295 -1.41 3.86 7.89
N ASN A 296 -2.30 3.88 8.89
CA ASN A 296 -3.39 2.90 8.99
C ASN A 296 -4.33 2.94 7.79
N ARG A 297 -4.60 4.14 7.25
CA ARG A 297 -5.38 4.32 6.02
C ARG A 297 -4.67 3.71 4.81
N VAL A 298 -3.35 3.90 4.69
CA VAL A 298 -2.53 3.24 3.66
C VAL A 298 -2.61 1.72 3.79
N ASN A 299 -2.45 1.18 5.00
CA ASN A 299 -2.53 -0.26 5.26
C ASN A 299 -3.91 -0.85 4.97
N MET A 300 -4.97 -0.11 5.28
CA MET A 300 -6.33 -0.53 4.96
C MET A 300 -6.53 -0.64 3.45
N VAL A 301 -5.99 0.30 2.67
CA VAL A 301 -6.00 0.23 1.20
C VAL A 301 -5.15 -0.93 0.72
N ALA A 302 -3.97 -1.17 1.30
CA ALA A 302 -3.14 -2.31 0.96
C ALA A 302 -3.86 -3.65 1.20
N ARG A 303 -4.57 -3.80 2.33
CA ARG A 303 -5.41 -4.99 2.61
C ARG A 303 -6.59 -5.10 1.65
N TRP A 304 -7.18 -3.98 1.25
CA TRP A 304 -8.24 -3.97 0.25
C TRP A 304 -7.72 -4.45 -1.13
N LEU A 305 -6.51 -4.01 -1.50
CA LEU A 305 -5.82 -4.49 -2.70
C LEU A 305 -5.48 -5.99 -2.62
N THR A 306 -5.06 -6.52 -1.47
CA THR A 306 -4.74 -7.95 -1.34
C THR A 306 -5.98 -8.84 -1.35
N ARG A 307 -7.12 -8.36 -0.86
CA ARG A 307 -8.37 -9.16 -0.77
C ARG A 307 -8.99 -9.50 -2.12
N SER A 308 -8.75 -8.73 -3.18
CA SER A 308 -9.26 -9.09 -4.50
C SER A 308 -8.36 -8.59 -5.63
N PRO A 309 -8.01 -9.45 -6.61
CA PRO A 309 -7.18 -9.09 -7.78
C PRO A 309 -7.85 -8.12 -8.78
N GLY A 310 -8.90 -7.40 -8.38
CA GLY A 310 -9.55 -6.36 -9.20
C GLY A 310 -9.57 -4.98 -8.59
N HIS A 311 -9.05 -4.87 -7.38
CA HIS A 311 -8.83 -3.60 -6.77
C HIS A 311 -7.54 -3.02 -7.33
N TRP A 312 -7.64 -1.80 -7.84
CA TRP A 312 -6.51 -1.02 -8.31
C TRP A 312 -6.56 0.36 -7.65
N ILE A 313 -5.40 0.98 -7.56
CA ILE A 313 -5.26 2.36 -7.11
C ILE A 313 -4.72 3.19 -8.28
N PRO A 314 -5.23 4.42 -8.48
CA PRO A 314 -4.68 5.35 -9.46
C PRO A 314 -3.19 5.61 -9.24
N LYS A 315 -2.50 6.11 -10.27
CA LYS A 315 -1.13 6.61 -10.12
C LYS A 315 -1.08 7.68 -9.01
N PRO A 316 0.06 7.85 -8.31
CA PRO A 316 0.14 8.73 -7.14
C PRO A 316 -0.36 10.17 -7.40
N HIS A 317 -0.03 10.76 -8.56
CA HIS A 317 -0.47 12.11 -8.93
C HIS A 317 -2.00 12.25 -9.04
N ILE A 318 -2.72 11.18 -9.39
CA ILE A 318 -4.18 11.16 -9.39
C ILE A 318 -4.72 10.76 -8.02
N TYR A 319 -4.08 9.80 -7.36
CA TYR A 319 -4.58 9.22 -6.12
C TYR A 319 -4.56 10.21 -4.95
N PHE A 320 -3.51 11.03 -4.86
CA PHE A 320 -3.39 12.10 -3.85
C PHE A 320 -3.91 13.45 -4.35
N HIS A 321 -4.54 13.50 -5.52
CA HIS A 321 -5.10 14.76 -6.02
C HIS A 321 -6.29 15.20 -5.13
N PRO A 322 -6.34 16.47 -4.67
CA PRO A 322 -7.42 16.98 -3.81
C PRO A 322 -8.83 16.76 -4.39
N ASN A 323 -8.95 16.88 -5.71
CA ASN A 323 -10.21 16.76 -6.46
C ASN A 323 -10.62 15.31 -6.78
N ASN A 324 -9.83 14.30 -6.39
CA ASN A 324 -10.17 12.91 -6.67
C ASN A 324 -11.09 12.33 -5.58
N GLU A 325 -12.40 12.53 -5.77
CA GLU A 325 -13.41 12.10 -4.80
C GLU A 325 -13.84 10.63 -4.96
N ARG A 326 -13.63 10.05 -6.15
CA ARG A 326 -14.13 8.71 -6.46
C ARG A 326 -13.24 7.61 -5.89
N ASN A 327 -11.94 7.67 -6.23
CA ASN A 327 -10.93 6.65 -5.90
C ASN A 327 -9.66 7.27 -5.28
N GLY A 328 -9.74 8.47 -4.73
CA GLY A 328 -8.61 9.15 -4.11
C GLY A 328 -8.42 8.78 -2.63
N PHE A 329 -7.25 9.15 -2.11
CA PHE A 329 -6.89 8.88 -0.72
C PHE A 329 -7.86 9.53 0.28
N LYS A 330 -8.48 10.67 -0.07
CA LYS A 330 -9.48 11.37 0.78
C LYS A 330 -10.62 10.44 1.23
N LYS A 331 -11.10 9.57 0.34
CA LYS A 331 -12.22 8.64 0.61
C LYS A 331 -11.89 7.58 1.66
N THR A 332 -10.61 7.25 1.81
CA THR A 332 -10.16 6.26 2.82
C THR A 332 -10.45 6.72 4.24
N TRP A 333 -10.70 8.01 4.47
CA TRP A 333 -11.12 8.50 5.78
C TRP A 333 -12.44 7.87 6.26
N GLN A 334 -13.46 7.83 5.39
CA GLN A 334 -14.75 7.21 5.72
C GLN A 334 -14.62 5.72 6.03
N TRP A 335 -13.74 5.03 5.29
CA TRP A 335 -13.45 3.62 5.54
C TRP A 335 -12.78 3.42 6.90
N TYR A 336 -11.84 4.29 7.25
CA TYR A 336 -11.15 4.24 8.53
C TYR A 336 -12.13 4.47 9.68
N VAL A 337 -12.96 5.52 9.60
CA VAL A 337 -14.00 5.79 10.60
C VAL A 337 -14.93 4.58 10.75
N LYS A 338 -15.43 4.02 9.64
CA LYS A 338 -16.31 2.84 9.67
C LYS A 338 -15.63 1.61 10.29
N GLN A 339 -14.33 1.43 10.06
CA GLN A 339 -13.58 0.32 10.65
C GLN A 339 -13.40 0.52 12.16
N GLU A 340 -13.08 1.73 12.61
CA GLU A 340 -12.92 2.03 14.04
C GLU A 340 -14.25 1.97 14.79
N THR A 341 -15.36 2.44 14.20
CA THR A 341 -16.70 2.26 14.79
C THR A 341 -17.04 0.78 14.92
N LEU A 342 -16.80 -0.02 13.88
CA LEU A 342 -17.05 -1.46 13.91
C LEU A 342 -16.20 -2.17 14.98
N LYS A 343 -14.94 -1.78 15.17
CA LYS A 343 -14.10 -2.33 16.25
C LYS A 343 -14.69 -2.04 17.63
N ILE A 344 -15.17 -0.81 17.84
CA ILE A 344 -15.84 -0.42 19.09
C ILE A 344 -17.12 -1.23 19.29
N GLU A 345 -17.96 -1.36 18.25
CA GLU A 345 -19.20 -2.15 18.29
C GLU A 345 -18.94 -3.62 18.62
N ILE A 346 -18.00 -4.28 17.93
CA ILE A 346 -17.64 -5.69 18.18
C ILE A 346 -17.13 -5.86 19.61
N ARG A 347 -16.24 -4.96 20.07
CA ARG A 347 -15.74 -4.98 21.44
C ARG A 347 -16.88 -4.85 22.45
N ASN A 348 -17.80 -3.91 22.22
CA ASN A 348 -18.95 -3.68 23.07
C ASN A 348 -19.87 -4.91 23.11
N GLN A 349 -20.12 -5.56 21.97
CA GLN A 349 -20.90 -6.80 21.88
C GLN A 349 -20.25 -7.95 22.66
N LEU A 350 -18.95 -8.17 22.48
CA LEU A 350 -18.20 -9.20 23.21
C LEU A 350 -18.25 -8.97 24.73
N LEU A 351 -18.13 -7.72 25.16
CA LEU A 351 -18.20 -7.38 26.58
C LEU A 351 -19.60 -7.63 27.16
N LEU A 352 -20.67 -7.32 26.42
CA LEU A 352 -22.05 -7.61 26.83
C LEU A 352 -22.32 -9.12 26.87
N GLN A 353 -21.81 -9.88 25.90
CA GLN A 353 -21.89 -11.35 25.91
C GLN A 353 -21.16 -11.94 27.12
N GLN A 354 -19.96 -11.43 27.44
CA GLN A 354 -19.20 -11.84 28.61
C GLN A 354 -20.01 -11.57 29.89
N VAL A 355 -20.51 -10.34 30.07
CA VAL A 355 -21.36 -9.98 31.21
C VAL A 355 -22.54 -10.92 31.35
N LYS A 356 -23.26 -11.18 30.24
CA LYS A 356 -24.43 -12.07 30.25
C LYS A 356 -24.05 -13.48 30.69
N SER A 357 -22.94 -14.02 30.18
CA SER A 357 -22.44 -15.34 30.58
C SER A 357 -22.04 -15.38 32.05
N GLU A 358 -21.43 -14.31 32.58
CA GLU A 358 -21.07 -14.20 33.99
C GLU A 358 -22.33 -14.22 34.88
N TRP A 359 -23.42 -13.57 34.48
CA TRP A 359 -24.70 -13.63 35.19
C TRP A 359 -25.35 -15.01 35.15
N GLN A 360 -25.39 -15.65 33.98
CA GLN A 360 -25.97 -16.99 33.84
C GLN A 360 -25.21 -18.04 34.66
N GLN A 361 -23.88 -17.95 34.69
CA GLN A 361 -23.05 -18.81 35.52
C GLN A 361 -23.28 -18.55 37.01
N HIS A 362 -23.38 -17.27 37.41
CA HIS A 362 -23.66 -16.87 38.79
C HIS A 362 -25.00 -17.44 39.30
N GLU A 363 -26.05 -17.37 38.49
CA GLU A 363 -27.36 -17.95 38.84
C GLU A 363 -27.34 -19.48 39.00
N GLN A 364 -26.45 -20.15 38.29
CA GLN A 364 -26.22 -21.60 38.42
C GLN A 364 -25.22 -21.95 39.52
N ASN A 365 -24.79 -21.00 40.35
CA ASN A 365 -23.72 -21.15 41.36
C ASN A 365 -22.39 -21.65 40.78
N LYS A 366 -22.11 -21.32 39.51
CA LYS A 366 -20.93 -21.71 38.75
C LYS A 366 -20.09 -20.49 38.37
N GLY A 367 -18.89 -20.75 37.86
CA GLY A 367 -18.01 -19.72 37.30
C GLY A 367 -17.19 -18.93 38.33
N ARG A 368 -16.46 -17.93 37.82
CA ARG A 368 -15.45 -17.16 38.58
C ARG A 368 -16.03 -16.36 39.74
N PHE A 369 -17.30 -15.97 39.66
CA PHE A 369 -17.93 -15.07 40.63
C PHE A 369 -18.96 -15.76 41.53
N ARG A 370 -18.98 -17.10 41.59
CA ARG A 370 -19.95 -17.89 42.37
C ARG A 370 -20.06 -17.48 43.85
N GLU A 371 -18.95 -17.06 44.46
CA GLU A 371 -18.88 -16.66 45.87
C GLU A 371 -19.26 -15.18 46.10
N LYS A 372 -19.51 -14.41 45.05
CA LYS A 372 -19.90 -13.01 45.14
C LYS A 372 -21.41 -12.88 45.25
N THR A 373 -21.89 -11.84 45.93
CA THR A 373 -23.32 -11.51 45.89
C THR A 373 -23.70 -10.89 44.55
N ARG A 374 -24.99 -10.95 44.17
CA ARG A 374 -25.49 -10.30 42.94
C ARG A 374 -25.11 -8.81 42.87
N LEU A 375 -25.21 -8.10 44.00
CA LEU A 375 -24.83 -6.69 44.09
C LEU A 375 -23.31 -6.47 43.89
N GLN A 376 -22.48 -7.37 44.41
CA GLN A 376 -21.03 -7.30 44.20
C GLN A 376 -20.66 -7.58 42.74
N LEU A 377 -21.29 -8.58 42.10
CA LEU A 377 -21.10 -8.86 40.68
C LEU A 377 -21.47 -7.64 39.82
N PHE A 378 -22.63 -7.04 40.08
CA PHE A 378 -23.07 -5.81 39.43
C PHE A 378 -22.02 -4.68 39.55
N ARG A 379 -21.53 -4.40 40.76
CA ARG A 379 -20.53 -3.33 40.97
C ARG A 379 -19.22 -3.61 40.24
N ILE A 380 -18.77 -4.87 40.21
CA ILE A 380 -17.55 -5.28 39.48
C ILE A 380 -17.70 -4.99 37.98
N GLN A 381 -18.83 -5.38 37.40
CA GLN A 381 -19.10 -5.17 35.98
C GLN A 381 -19.31 -3.68 35.65
N GLN A 382 -20.02 -2.94 36.50
CA GLN A 382 -20.22 -1.49 36.34
C GLN A 382 -18.90 -0.74 36.37
N LYS A 383 -17.99 -1.06 37.30
CA LYS A 383 -16.65 -0.47 37.35
C LYS A 383 -15.83 -0.79 36.10
N ARG A 384 -15.96 -2.02 35.57
CA ARG A 384 -15.32 -2.44 34.32
C ARG A 384 -15.82 -1.63 33.13
N LEU A 385 -17.14 -1.40 33.04
CA LEU A 385 -17.79 -0.66 31.95
C LEU A 385 -17.52 0.84 32.02
N ALA A 386 -17.45 1.42 33.22
CA ALA A 386 -17.16 2.83 33.44
C ALA A 386 -15.81 3.26 32.84
N GLY A 387 -14.83 2.35 32.76
CA GLY A 387 -13.53 2.61 32.13
C GLY A 387 -13.60 3.00 30.65
N TYR A 388 -14.67 2.62 29.95
CA TYR A 388 -14.83 2.88 28.52
C TYR A 388 -15.49 4.21 28.18
N ARG A 389 -16.10 4.89 29.17
CA ARG A 389 -16.80 6.19 29.01
C ARG A 389 -17.80 6.22 27.84
N ASP A 390 -18.43 5.09 27.54
CA ASP A 390 -19.39 4.93 26.45
C ASP A 390 -20.80 4.81 27.03
N GLU A 391 -21.61 5.85 26.84
CA GLU A 391 -22.96 5.91 27.39
C GLU A 391 -23.91 4.91 26.73
N SER A 392 -23.73 4.66 25.42
CA SER A 392 -24.52 3.68 24.68
C SER A 392 -24.29 2.26 25.19
N LEU A 393 -23.02 1.93 25.50
CA LEU A 393 -22.64 0.66 26.11
C LEU A 393 -23.24 0.48 27.51
N ASN A 394 -23.23 1.54 28.32
CA ASN A 394 -23.83 1.51 29.66
C ASN A 394 -25.35 1.30 29.59
N GLN A 395 -26.04 1.97 28.67
CA GLN A 395 -27.47 1.76 28.45
C GLN A 395 -27.77 0.32 27.98
N ALA A 396 -27.00 -0.20 27.02
CA ALA A 396 -27.15 -1.57 26.53
C ALA A 396 -26.90 -2.61 27.64
N TYR A 397 -25.92 -2.36 28.51
CA TYR A 397 -25.66 -3.18 29.70
C TYR A 397 -26.84 -3.17 30.67
N GLN A 398 -27.41 -2.00 30.99
CA GLN A 398 -28.57 -1.89 31.87
C GLN A 398 -29.77 -2.66 31.32
N GLN A 399 -30.05 -2.56 30.01
CA GLN A 399 -31.10 -3.33 29.36
C GLN A 399 -30.84 -4.84 29.42
N CYS A 400 -29.59 -5.26 29.22
CA CYS A 400 -29.19 -6.66 29.34
C CYS A 400 -29.42 -7.18 30.77
N LEU A 401 -29.05 -6.39 31.78
CA LEU A 401 -29.23 -6.72 33.19
C LEU A 401 -30.71 -6.85 33.57
N GLN A 402 -31.56 -5.92 33.12
CA GLN A 402 -33.00 -5.97 33.35
C GLN A 402 -33.63 -7.26 32.81
N ARG A 403 -33.18 -7.71 31.64
CA ARG A 403 -33.62 -8.99 31.03
C ARG A 403 -33.13 -10.19 31.81
N CYS A 404 -31.87 -10.20 32.26
CA CYS A 404 -31.30 -11.33 33.01
C CYS A 404 -31.93 -11.47 34.39
N LEU A 405 -32.26 -10.36 35.05
CA LEU A 405 -32.88 -10.37 36.38
C LEU A 405 -34.41 -10.49 36.34
N HIS A 406 -35.02 -10.74 35.17
CA HIS A 406 -36.47 -10.83 34.96
C HIS A 406 -37.27 -9.63 35.52
N LEU A 407 -36.67 -8.44 35.59
CA LEU A 407 -37.31 -7.25 36.19
C LEU A 407 -38.51 -6.73 35.38
N GLN A 408 -38.78 -7.29 34.20
CA GLN A 408 -39.97 -6.97 33.38
C GLN A 408 -41.29 -7.44 34.02
N SER A 409 -41.26 -8.36 35.00
CA SER A 409 -42.46 -8.78 35.74
C SER A 409 -42.78 -7.88 36.95
N LEU A 410 -41.92 -6.91 37.27
CA LEU A 410 -42.18 -5.91 38.31
C LEU A 410 -42.75 -4.64 37.66
N LYS A 411 -43.98 -4.73 37.14
CA LYS A 411 -44.78 -3.52 36.94
C LYS A 411 -44.99 -2.86 38.31
N PRO A 412 -45.00 -1.51 38.41
CA PRO A 412 -45.34 -0.85 39.66
C PRO A 412 -46.76 -1.26 40.05
N LYS A 413 -46.98 -1.73 41.28
CA LYS A 413 -48.29 -1.68 41.91
C LYS A 413 -48.63 -0.21 42.15
N GLN A 414 -49.06 0.50 41.09
CA GLN A 414 -49.81 1.75 41.22
C GLN A 414 -51.27 1.38 40.97
N GLU A 415 -51.96 0.94 42.02
CA GLU A 415 -53.42 0.86 42.14
C GLU A 415 -53.72 0.13 43.46
N ALA A 416 -53.67 0.84 44.59
CA ALA A 416 -54.25 0.36 45.86
C ALA A 416 -54.37 1.45 46.97
N TYR A 417 -54.39 2.75 46.65
CA TYR A 417 -54.73 3.78 47.63
C TYR A 417 -55.47 4.93 46.96
N ALA A 418 -56.71 4.64 46.54
CA ALA A 418 -57.76 5.62 46.34
C ALA A 418 -59.10 4.91 46.57
N GLN A 419 -59.43 4.72 47.84
CA GLN A 419 -60.80 4.62 48.34
C GLN A 419 -60.94 5.57 49.51
#